data_AF-A0A239C5F2-F1
#
_entry.id   AF-A0A239C5F2-F1
#
_cell.length_a   1.000
_cell.length_b   1.000
_cell.length_c   1.000
_cell.angle_alpha   90.00
_cell.angle_beta   90.00
_cell.angle_gamma   90.00
#
_symmetry.space_group_name_H-M   'P 1'
#
loop_
_entity.id
_entity.type
_entity.pdbx_description
1 polymer ?
#
loop_
_entity_poly.entity_id
_entity_poly.type
_entity_poly.pdbx_seq_one_letter_code
_entity_poly.pdbx_strand_id
1 'polypeptide(L)'
;MSAPALTFLAPPPTGYDPADDLADDPADDPAEGAAAVRPALRRGPAPALRMTRGAREAAAGARISDADVRRCLDSPDEVSPDADTPSRTHVRRGTLVVLTAADGTVLRVSRRGR
;
A
#
# COMPACT_ATOMS: atom_id res chain seq x y z
N MET A 1 13.97 6.59 -44.58
CA MET A 1 14.67 7.29 -43.48
C MET A 1 14.26 6.61 -42.17
N SER A 2 15.21 6.10 -41.39
CA SER A 2 14.95 5.35 -40.14
C SER A 2 15.25 6.25 -38.94
N ALA A 3 14.36 6.30 -37.95
CA ALA A 3 14.56 7.09 -36.73
C ALA A 3 15.36 6.26 -35.69
N PRO A 4 16.30 6.87 -34.94
CA PRO A 4 17.03 6.17 -33.89
C PRO A 4 16.13 5.90 -32.67
N ALA A 5 16.26 4.70 -32.08
CA ALA A 5 15.53 4.31 -30.88
C ALA A 5 16.10 5.00 -29.63
N LEU A 6 15.23 5.49 -28.74
CA LEU A 6 15.60 6.09 -27.46
C LEU A 6 15.78 4.99 -26.41
N THR A 7 16.96 4.92 -25.79
CA THR A 7 17.26 4.00 -24.68
C THR A 7 16.94 4.69 -23.35
N PHE A 8 16.09 4.07 -22.53
CA PHE A 8 15.86 4.50 -21.15
C PHE A 8 16.88 3.82 -20.22
N LEU A 9 17.68 4.63 -19.52
CA LEU A 9 18.56 4.18 -18.44
C LEU A 9 17.77 4.13 -17.12
N ALA A 10 17.88 3.02 -16.39
CA ALA A 10 17.30 2.90 -15.06
C ALA A 10 17.99 3.87 -14.08
N PRO A 11 17.26 4.46 -13.11
CA PRO A 11 17.86 5.31 -12.09
C PRO A 11 18.82 4.49 -11.20
N PRO A 12 19.92 5.07 -10.71
CA PRO A 12 20.83 4.40 -9.80
C PRO A 12 20.11 4.07 -8.48
N PRO A 13 20.46 2.95 -7.81
CA PRO A 13 19.87 2.63 -6.51
C PRO A 13 20.32 3.68 -5.49
N THR A 14 19.38 4.40 -4.89
CA THR A 14 19.64 5.27 -3.73
C THR A 14 19.87 4.39 -2.49
N GLY A 15 21.10 3.87 -2.37
CA GLY A 15 21.64 3.37 -1.11
C GLY A 15 22.14 4.56 -0.29
N TYR A 16 21.27 5.13 0.55
CA TYR A 16 21.68 6.05 1.60
C TYR A 16 21.60 5.29 2.93
N ASP A 17 22.76 4.88 3.43
CA ASP A 17 22.98 4.34 4.77
C ASP A 17 23.75 5.40 5.57
N PRO A 18 23.11 6.12 6.49
CA PRO A 18 23.83 6.85 7.51
C PRO A 18 24.21 5.86 8.61
N ALA A 19 25.31 5.16 8.38
CA ALA A 19 26.10 4.62 9.47
C ALA A 19 26.74 5.81 10.21
N ASP A 20 26.38 5.96 11.47
CA ASP A 20 27.16 6.56 12.55
C ASP A 20 26.25 6.47 13.80
N ASP A 21 26.68 6.07 14.97
CA ASP A 21 27.96 5.64 15.51
C ASP A 21 27.60 5.29 16.97
N LEU A 22 28.15 4.22 17.53
CA LEU A 22 28.54 4.09 18.94
C LEU A 22 28.81 2.62 19.32
N ALA A 23 30.12 2.35 19.34
CA ALA A 23 30.86 1.64 20.38
C ALA A 23 30.97 0.09 20.32
N ASP A 24 32.23 -0.30 20.03
CA ASP A 24 33.05 -1.40 20.56
C ASP A 24 32.72 -2.88 20.28
N ASP A 25 33.63 -3.49 19.51
CA ASP A 25 33.98 -4.92 19.35
C ASP A 25 34.48 -5.52 20.72
N PRO A 26 34.62 -6.86 20.97
CA PRO A 26 35.07 -7.81 19.95
C PRO A 26 34.67 -9.30 19.98
N ALA A 27 34.98 -9.95 18.85
CA ALA A 27 35.48 -11.33 18.67
C ALA A 27 34.53 -12.53 18.46
N ASP A 28 34.85 -13.26 17.37
CA ASP A 28 34.87 -14.72 17.13
C ASP A 28 33.69 -15.62 17.56
N ASP A 29 33.00 -16.25 16.59
CA ASP A 29 33.34 -17.59 16.01
C ASP A 29 32.15 -18.07 15.12
N PRO A 30 32.35 -18.94 14.10
CA PRO A 30 31.37 -19.28 13.09
C PRO A 30 30.60 -20.57 13.44
N ALA A 31 29.27 -20.53 13.35
CA ALA A 31 28.46 -21.76 13.45
C ALA A 31 27.40 -21.80 12.34
N GLU A 32 27.61 -22.78 11.46
CA GLU A 32 26.63 -23.62 10.80
C GLU A 32 25.16 -23.19 10.84
N GLY A 33 24.53 -23.21 9.67
CA GLY A 33 23.11 -23.49 9.62
C GLY A 33 22.46 -22.99 8.36
N ALA A 34 22.27 -23.91 7.42
CA ALA A 34 21.31 -23.74 6.35
C ALA A 34 19.93 -23.34 6.91
N ALA A 35 19.58 -22.08 6.76
CA ALA A 35 18.19 -21.66 6.67
C ALA A 35 18.17 -20.43 5.78
N ALA A 36 17.74 -20.61 4.54
CA ALA A 36 17.23 -19.53 3.72
C ALA A 36 16.21 -18.77 4.58
N VAL A 37 16.63 -17.61 5.09
CA VAL A 37 15.76 -16.70 5.83
C VAL A 37 14.76 -16.18 4.81
N ARG A 38 13.66 -16.92 4.66
CA ARG A 38 12.38 -16.33 4.24
C ARG A 38 12.30 -15.02 5.01
N PRO A 39 12.14 -13.87 4.35
CA PRO A 39 11.97 -12.63 5.09
C PRO A 39 10.73 -12.88 5.94
N ALA A 40 10.96 -13.05 7.25
CA ALA A 40 9.91 -12.92 8.24
C ALA A 40 9.44 -11.50 8.02
N LEU A 41 8.38 -11.35 7.22
CA LEU A 41 7.58 -10.16 7.08
C LEU A 41 7.41 -9.66 8.49
N ARG A 42 8.21 -8.66 8.88
CA ARG A 42 7.97 -7.93 10.11
C ARG A 42 6.60 -7.33 9.86
N ARG A 43 5.59 -8.02 10.38
CA ARG A 43 4.19 -7.65 10.39
C ARG A 43 4.11 -6.51 11.39
N GLY A 44 4.79 -5.41 11.07
CA GLY A 44 4.56 -4.12 11.72
C GLY A 44 3.08 -3.79 11.53
N PRO A 45 2.47 -3.07 12.49
CA PRO A 45 1.09 -2.65 12.34
C PRO A 45 0.94 -1.93 11.00
N ALA A 46 0.09 -2.47 10.13
CA ALA A 46 -0.11 -1.92 8.81
C ALA A 46 -0.54 -0.44 8.96
N PRO A 47 0.04 0.51 8.20
CA PRO A 47 -0.16 1.94 8.46
C PRO A 47 -1.64 2.28 8.46
N ALA A 48 -2.12 2.99 9.48
CA ALA A 48 -3.55 3.20 9.71
C ALA A 48 -4.25 3.75 8.46
N LEU A 49 -5.41 3.18 8.13
CA LEU A 49 -6.19 3.57 6.98
C LEU A 49 -6.66 5.03 7.14
N ARG A 50 -6.27 5.89 6.20
CA ARG A 50 -6.70 7.30 6.18
C ARG A 50 -8.14 7.36 5.69
N MET A 51 -9.06 7.69 6.57
CA MET A 51 -10.49 7.79 6.27
C MET A 51 -11.06 9.10 6.79
N THR A 52 -12.00 9.69 6.03
CA THR A 52 -12.82 10.77 6.57
C THR A 52 -13.75 10.23 7.66
N ARG A 53 -14.24 11.12 8.53
CA ARG A 53 -15.22 10.76 9.57
C ARG A 53 -16.47 10.08 8.97
N GLY A 54 -17.03 10.65 7.91
CA GLY A 54 -18.21 10.09 7.23
C GLY A 54 -17.94 8.72 6.62
N ALA A 55 -16.76 8.48 6.05
CA ALA A 55 -16.37 7.16 5.57
C ALA A 55 -16.29 6.13 6.69
N ARG A 56 -15.74 6.52 7.85
CA ARG A 56 -15.60 5.66 9.02
C ARG A 56 -16.97 5.31 9.63
N GLU A 57 -17.86 6.30 9.74
CA GLU A 57 -19.24 6.09 10.19
C GLU A 57 -20.02 5.18 9.23
N ALA A 58 -19.89 5.38 7.91
CA ALA A 58 -20.51 4.51 6.91
C ALA A 58 -19.98 3.08 6.97
N ALA A 59 -18.67 2.89 7.13
CA ALA A 59 -18.06 1.58 7.29
C ALA A 59 -18.61 0.86 8.54
N ALA A 60 -18.73 1.56 9.67
CA ALA A 60 -19.33 1.02 10.89
C ALA A 60 -20.80 0.62 10.68
N GLY A 61 -21.61 1.50 10.07
CA GLY A 61 -23.02 1.22 9.77
C GLY A 61 -23.22 0.03 8.82
N ALA A 62 -22.33 -0.14 7.85
CA ALA A 62 -22.36 -1.24 6.89
C ALA A 62 -21.62 -2.51 7.35
N ARG A 63 -21.06 -2.52 8.58
CA ARG A 63 -20.23 -3.61 9.13
C ARG A 63 -19.06 -4.00 8.23
N ILE A 64 -18.37 -2.99 7.70
CA ILE A 64 -17.19 -3.14 6.86
C ILE A 64 -15.98 -2.90 7.76
N SER A 65 -15.07 -3.88 7.83
CA SER A 65 -13.86 -3.74 8.63
C SER A 65 -12.78 -2.93 7.91
N ASP A 66 -11.88 -2.28 8.65
CA ASP A 66 -10.70 -1.63 8.09
C ASP A 66 -9.85 -2.62 7.26
N ALA A 67 -9.83 -3.90 7.66
CA ALA A 67 -9.18 -4.97 6.93
C ALA A 67 -9.83 -5.24 5.57
N ASP A 68 -11.16 -5.19 5.46
CA ASP A 68 -11.88 -5.32 4.19
C ASP A 68 -11.60 -4.15 3.25
N VAL A 69 -11.61 -2.93 3.78
CA VAL A 69 -11.30 -1.73 3.00
C VAL A 69 -9.85 -1.79 2.51
N ARG A 70 -8.92 -2.16 3.38
CA ARG A 70 -7.51 -2.31 2.99
C ARG A 70 -7.32 -3.38 1.93
N ARG A 71 -7.97 -4.53 2.11
CA ARG A 71 -7.98 -5.60 1.12
C ARG A 71 -8.56 -5.13 -0.22
N CYS A 72 -9.60 -4.28 -0.21
CA CYS A 72 -10.13 -3.66 -1.42
C CYS A 72 -9.08 -2.81 -2.16
N LEU A 73 -8.32 -2.01 -1.42
CA LEU A 73 -7.27 -1.14 -1.97
C LEU A 73 -6.03 -1.93 -2.44
N ASP A 74 -5.63 -2.97 -1.71
CA ASP A 74 -4.42 -3.76 -1.99
C ASP A 74 -4.58 -4.73 -3.18
N SER A 75 -5.81 -5.18 -3.47
CA SER A 75 -6.09 -6.03 -4.65
C SER A 75 -7.50 -5.76 -5.15
N PRO A 76 -7.69 -4.69 -5.94
CA PRO A 76 -8.98 -4.33 -6.49
C PRO A 76 -9.36 -5.20 -7.68
N ASP A 77 -10.66 -5.41 -7.87
CA ASP A 77 -11.20 -6.04 -9.08
C ASP A 77 -11.35 -4.99 -10.20
N GLU A 78 -11.75 -3.77 -9.84
CA GLU A 78 -11.99 -2.68 -10.78
C GLU A 78 -11.58 -1.35 -10.13
N VAL A 79 -10.93 -0.49 -10.92
CA VAL A 79 -10.54 0.87 -10.54
C VAL A 79 -11.01 1.81 -11.63
N SER A 80 -11.83 2.79 -11.28
CA SER A 80 -12.35 3.79 -12.22
C SER A 80 -12.33 5.19 -11.63
N PRO A 81 -12.04 6.24 -12.42
CA PRO A 81 -12.19 7.61 -11.96
C PRO A 81 -13.67 7.90 -11.70
N ASP A 82 -13.95 8.73 -10.69
CA ASP A 82 -15.29 9.24 -10.45
C ASP A 82 -15.71 10.15 -11.61
N ALA A 83 -16.96 10.01 -12.06
CA ALA A 83 -17.47 10.71 -13.25
C ALA A 83 -17.64 12.21 -13.01
N ASP A 84 -18.01 12.60 -11.78
CA ASP A 84 -18.25 14.00 -11.42
C ASP A 84 -16.93 14.69 -11.03
N THR A 85 -16.04 13.96 -10.36
CA THR A 85 -14.76 14.48 -9.84
C THR A 85 -13.60 13.54 -10.21
N PRO A 86 -12.92 13.75 -11.35
CA PRO A 86 -11.88 12.83 -11.84
C PRO A 86 -10.65 12.68 -10.93
N SER A 87 -10.45 13.61 -9.98
CA SER A 87 -9.42 13.49 -8.94
C SER A 87 -9.75 12.46 -7.86
N ARG A 88 -10.94 11.86 -7.91
CA ARG A 88 -11.37 10.77 -7.03
C ARG A 88 -11.44 9.47 -7.80
N THR A 89 -11.18 8.39 -7.09
CA THR A 89 -11.10 7.05 -7.68
C THR A 89 -12.03 6.09 -6.94
N HIS A 90 -12.86 5.40 -7.71
CA HIS A 90 -13.70 4.29 -7.28
C HIS A 90 -12.88 3.02 -7.35
N VAL A 91 -12.70 2.38 -6.21
CA VAL A 91 -12.02 1.10 -6.07
C VAL A 91 -13.05 0.07 -5.65
N ARG A 92 -13.15 -1.02 -6.41
CA ARG A 92 -14.20 -2.02 -6.22
C ARG A 92 -13.57 -3.39 -6.00
N ARG A 93 -14.13 -4.13 -5.04
CA ARG A 93 -13.80 -5.53 -4.79
C ARG A 93 -15.04 -6.30 -4.36
N GLY A 94 -15.51 -7.21 -5.20
CA GLY A 94 -16.78 -7.89 -5.03
C GLY A 94 -17.95 -6.91 -4.89
N THR A 95 -18.61 -6.91 -3.73
CA THR A 95 -19.70 -5.98 -3.42
C THR A 95 -19.23 -4.69 -2.76
N LEU A 96 -17.97 -4.60 -2.34
CA LEU A 96 -17.41 -3.42 -1.67
C LEU A 96 -16.99 -2.36 -2.70
N VAL A 97 -17.38 -1.11 -2.45
CA VAL A 97 -16.97 0.07 -3.21
C VAL A 97 -16.35 1.08 -2.25
N VAL A 98 -15.14 1.53 -2.58
CA VAL A 98 -14.36 2.49 -1.82
C VAL A 98 -14.10 3.70 -2.72
N LEU A 99 -14.52 4.88 -2.28
CA LEU A 99 -14.17 6.14 -2.93
C LEU A 99 -12.94 6.70 -2.26
N THR A 100 -11.90 6.98 -3.05
CA THR A 100 -10.65 7.58 -2.57
C THR A 100 -10.42 8.94 -3.22
N ALA A 101 -9.80 9.85 -2.48
CA ALA A 101 -9.22 11.07 -3.04
C ALA A 101 -7.86 10.78 -3.70
N ALA A 102 -7.34 11.74 -4.45
CA ALA A 102 -6.04 11.65 -5.12
C ALA A 102 -4.86 11.39 -4.15
N ASP A 103 -5.00 11.77 -2.89
CA ASP A 103 -4.01 11.55 -1.83
C ASP A 103 -4.12 10.17 -1.16
N GLY A 104 -5.04 9.32 -1.62
CA GLY A 104 -5.33 8.01 -1.04
C GLY A 104 -6.24 8.03 0.19
N THR A 105 -6.78 9.19 0.58
CA THR A 105 -7.75 9.27 1.68
C THR A 105 -9.08 8.66 1.26
N VAL A 106 -9.62 7.76 2.07
CA VAL A 106 -10.94 7.16 1.85
C VAL A 106 -12.04 8.16 2.20
N LEU A 107 -12.82 8.55 1.20
CA LEU A 107 -13.91 9.51 1.30
C LEU A 107 -15.26 8.86 1.59
N ARG A 108 -15.49 7.67 1.07
CA ARG A 108 -16.75 6.92 1.24
C ARG A 108 -16.50 5.43 1.10
N VAL A 109 -17.29 4.64 1.83
CA VAL A 109 -17.30 3.18 1.72
C VAL A 109 -18.76 2.72 1.65
N SER A 110 -19.07 1.80 0.75
CA SER A 110 -20.40 1.20 0.65
C SER A 110 -20.33 -0.26 0.19
N ARG A 111 -21.38 -1.03 0.48
CA ARG A 111 -21.60 -2.34 -0.14
C ARG A 111 -22.76 -2.24 -1.11
N ARG A 112 -22.61 -2.77 -2.32
CA ARG A 112 -23.72 -2.95 -3.26
C ARG A 112 -24.77 -3.87 -2.62
N GLY A 113 -26.02 -3.40 -2.55
CA GLY A 113 -27.15 -4.15 -2.03
C GLY A 113 -27.52 -3.89 -0.56
N ARG A 114 -26.98 -2.84 0.06
CA ARG A 114 -27.43 -2.33 1.37
C ARG A 114 -27.57 -0.82 1.38
#